data_AF-A0A843C266-F1
#
_entry.id   AF-A0A843C266-F1
#
_cell.length_a   1.000
_cell.length_b   1.000
_cell.length_c   1.000
_cell.angle_alpha   90.00
_cell.angle_beta   90.00
_cell.angle_gamma   90.00
#
_symmetry.space_group_name_H-M   'P 1'
#
loop_
_entity.id
_entity.type
_entity.pdbx_description
1 polymer ?
#
loop_
_entity_poly.entity_id
_entity_poly.type
_entity_poly.pdbx_seq_one_letter_code
_entity_poly.pdbx_strand_id
1 'polypeptide(L)'
;MKDLKDILLDKGWDVSTVTEKLGSTKEARSDENILRYSQETNSLVVTVDKPFVSRLKSAGVKVVALALEDKARIINEKLARCILVDMDIKNSTDDEVLDDFSKIKSGEASRMAQKNSG
;
A
#
# COMPACT_ATOMS: atom_id res chain seq x y z
N MET A 1 -1.43 -16.81 -3.46
CA MET A 1 -1.75 -16.16 -4.75
C MET A 1 -0.49 -15.47 -5.23
N LYS A 2 -0.10 -15.67 -6.49
CA LYS A 2 1.15 -15.15 -7.06
C LYS A 2 1.03 -13.64 -7.31
N ASP A 3 2.01 -12.85 -6.89
CA ASP A 3 2.07 -11.42 -7.22
C ASP A 3 2.24 -11.25 -8.74
N LEU A 4 1.94 -10.08 -9.30
CA LEU A 4 2.17 -9.79 -10.72
C LEU A 4 3.64 -10.07 -11.10
N LYS A 5 4.56 -9.76 -10.18
CA LYS A 5 5.98 -10.10 -10.31
C LYS A 5 6.18 -11.61 -10.49
N ASP A 6 5.60 -12.43 -9.61
CA ASP A 6 5.75 -13.88 -9.64
C ASP A 6 5.12 -14.49 -10.89
N ILE A 7 3.96 -14.01 -11.32
CA ILE A 7 3.28 -14.48 -12.54
C ILE A 7 4.14 -14.21 -13.78
N LEU A 8 4.77 -13.04 -13.83
CA LEU A 8 5.61 -12.66 -14.96
C LEU A 8 6.95 -13.42 -14.95
N LEU A 9 7.55 -13.61 -13.77
CA LEU A 9 8.74 -14.45 -13.58
C LEU A 9 8.49 -15.90 -14.02
N ASP A 10 7.35 -16.49 -13.63
CA ASP A 10 6.96 -17.84 -14.04
C ASP A 10 6.79 -17.98 -15.56
N LYS A 11 6.45 -16.88 -16.24
CA LYS A 11 6.34 -16.82 -17.69
C LYS A 11 7.68 -16.56 -18.39
N GLY A 12 8.78 -16.54 -17.64
CA GLY A 12 10.14 -16.34 -18.14
C GLY A 12 10.50 -14.88 -18.42
N TRP A 13 9.75 -13.91 -17.90
CA TRP A 13 10.12 -12.50 -18.00
C TRP A 13 11.14 -12.15 -16.94
N ASP A 14 12.12 -11.30 -17.29
CA ASP A 14 12.96 -10.64 -16.30
C ASP A 14 12.20 -9.45 -15.70
N VAL A 15 11.90 -9.53 -14.41
CA VAL A 15 11.04 -8.57 -13.71
C VAL A 15 11.77 -8.03 -12.50
N SER A 16 11.88 -6.72 -12.43
CA SER A 16 12.41 -6.01 -11.27
C SER A 16 11.52 -4.85 -10.88
N THR A 17 11.50 -4.54 -9.59
CA THR A 17 10.78 -3.36 -9.11
C THR A 17 11.68 -2.13 -9.18
N VAL A 18 11.09 -0.97 -9.40
CA VAL A 18 11.82 0.31 -9.41
C VAL A 18 12.57 0.53 -8.08
N THR A 19 11.97 0.10 -6.96
CA THR A 19 12.60 0.18 -5.64
C THR A 19 13.85 -0.69 -5.53
N GLU A 20 13.87 -1.87 -6.14
CA GLU A 20 15.05 -2.76 -6.16
C GLU A 20 16.19 -2.18 -7.01
N LYS A 21 15.88 -1.50 -8.11
CA LYS A 21 16.90 -0.99 -9.05
C LYS A 21 17.40 0.41 -8.73
N LEU A 22 16.52 1.30 -8.28
CA LEU A 22 16.86 2.70 -8.02
C LEU A 22 16.98 3.03 -6.53
N GLY A 23 16.35 2.24 -5.65
CA GLY A 23 16.30 2.47 -4.21
C GLY A 23 14.93 2.92 -3.71
N SER A 24 14.77 3.04 -2.38
CA SER A 24 13.48 3.31 -1.73
C SER A 24 13.21 4.78 -1.42
N THR A 25 14.15 5.69 -1.67
CA THR A 25 13.91 7.13 -1.44
C THR A 25 13.01 7.71 -2.54
N LYS A 26 12.39 8.85 -2.29
CA LYS A 26 11.50 9.51 -3.27
C LYS A 26 12.33 10.10 -4.43
N GLU A 27 13.50 10.61 -4.10
CA GLU A 27 14.45 11.23 -5.01
C GLU A 27 15.02 10.19 -5.97
N ALA A 28 15.38 9.01 -5.45
CA ALA A 28 15.83 7.88 -6.26
C ALA A 28 14.78 7.43 -7.26
N ARG A 29 13.51 7.36 -6.83
CA ARG A 29 12.37 6.91 -7.64
C ARG A 29 11.65 8.06 -8.34
N SER A 30 12.35 9.17 -8.59
CA SER A 30 11.80 10.26 -9.39
C SER A 30 11.48 9.78 -10.81
N ASP A 31 10.44 10.37 -11.41
CA ASP A 31 10.03 10.09 -12.79
C ASP A 31 11.21 10.16 -13.77
N GLU A 32 12.13 11.11 -13.56
CA GLU A 32 13.31 11.33 -14.40
C GLU A 32 14.27 10.14 -14.33
N ASN A 33 14.54 9.64 -13.12
CA ASN A 33 15.41 8.48 -12.93
C ASN A 33 14.76 7.21 -13.48
N ILE A 34 13.45 7.03 -13.30
CA ILE A 34 12.71 5.90 -13.85
C ILE A 34 12.74 5.93 -15.38
N LEU A 35 12.49 7.11 -15.97
CA LEU A 35 12.54 7.30 -17.40
C LEU A 35 13.93 6.96 -17.96
N ARG A 36 14.98 7.56 -17.40
CA ARG A 36 16.37 7.32 -17.82
C ARG A 36 16.74 5.84 -17.74
N TYR A 37 16.46 5.21 -16.61
CA TYR A 37 16.72 3.78 -16.41
C TYR A 37 15.98 2.92 -17.44
N SER A 38 14.72 3.25 -17.73
CA SER A 38 13.90 2.50 -18.68
C SER A 38 14.41 2.62 -20.12
N GLN A 39 14.97 3.77 -20.49
CA GLN A 39 15.61 3.98 -21.80
C GLN A 39 16.94 3.23 -21.91
N GLU A 40 17.81 3.33 -20.89
CA GLU A 40 19.11 2.65 -20.85
C GLU A 40 18.98 1.12 -20.93
N THR A 41 17.95 0.58 -20.29
CA THR A 41 17.70 -0.87 -20.22
C THR A 41 16.73 -1.39 -21.26
N ASN A 42 16.10 -0.51 -22.05
CA ASN A 42 15.03 -0.85 -22.99
C ASN A 42 13.88 -1.65 -22.32
N SER A 43 13.53 -1.27 -21.09
CA SER A 43 12.55 -1.97 -20.26
C SER A 43 11.10 -1.64 -20.63
N LEU A 44 10.20 -2.59 -20.38
CA LEU A 44 8.75 -2.37 -20.39
C LEU A 44 8.31 -1.80 -19.04
N VAL A 45 7.78 -0.58 -19.02
CA VAL A 45 7.28 0.04 -17.78
C VAL A 45 5.81 -0.31 -17.58
N VAL A 46 5.43 -0.75 -16.39
CA VAL A 46 4.02 -0.96 -15.99
C VAL A 46 3.66 0.06 -14.92
N THR A 47 2.68 0.92 -15.18
CA THR A 47 2.29 1.98 -14.23
C THR A 47 0.80 2.32 -14.32
N VAL A 48 0.26 2.91 -13.26
CA VAL A 48 -1.12 3.45 -13.17
C VAL A 48 -1.15 4.98 -13.38
N ASP A 49 0.01 5.62 -13.42
CA ASP A 49 0.13 7.07 -13.49
C ASP A 49 -0.06 7.57 -14.93
N LYS A 50 -1.24 8.13 -15.23
CA LYS A 50 -1.60 8.60 -16.57
C LYS A 50 -0.71 9.74 -17.09
N PRO A 51 -0.43 10.81 -16.32
CA PRO A 51 0.57 11.81 -16.70
C PRO A 51 1.93 11.20 -17.06
N PHE A 52 2.42 10.27 -16.23
CA PHE A 52 3.73 9.67 -16.44
C PHE A 52 3.76 8.74 -17.66
N VAL A 53 2.70 7.98 -17.93
CA VAL A 53 2.55 7.18 -19.17
C VAL A 53 2.74 8.04 -20.42
N SER A 54 2.16 9.24 -20.43
CA SER A 54 2.28 10.15 -21.58
C SER A 54 3.73 10.59 -21.79
N ARG A 55 4.44 10.92 -20.70
CA ARG A 55 5.87 11.27 -20.75
C ARG A 55 6.72 10.09 -21.27
N LEU A 56 6.50 8.89 -20.75
CA LEU A 56 7.21 7.67 -21.16
C LEU A 56 7.01 7.35 -22.65
N LYS A 57 5.77 7.43 -23.15
CA LYS A 57 5.47 7.21 -24.57
C LYS A 57 6.15 8.23 -25.47
N SER A 58 6.08 9.51 -25.12
CA SER A 58 6.74 10.58 -25.88
C SER A 58 8.26 10.41 -25.92
N ALA A 59 8.83 9.81 -24.88
CA ALA A 59 10.26 9.50 -24.78
C ALA A 59 10.66 8.16 -25.40
N GLY A 60 9.75 7.48 -26.11
CA GLY A 60 10.00 6.22 -26.83
C GLY A 60 10.04 4.97 -25.95
N VAL A 61 9.65 5.06 -24.67
CA VAL A 61 9.63 3.93 -23.74
C VAL A 61 8.36 3.09 -23.95
N LYS A 62 8.51 1.77 -23.96
CA LYS A 62 7.38 0.84 -23.99
C LYS A 62 6.68 0.88 -22.64
N VAL A 63 5.39 1.18 -22.62
CA VAL A 63 4.62 1.30 -21.36
C VAL A 63 3.26 0.61 -21.46
N VAL A 64 2.91 -0.12 -20.40
CA VAL A 64 1.58 -0.68 -20.14
C VAL A 64 0.93 0.15 -19.03
N ALA A 65 -0.18 0.81 -19.36
CA ALA A 65 -0.98 1.54 -18.40
C ALA A 65 -2.02 0.60 -17.78
N LEU A 66 -2.01 0.47 -16.46
CA LEU A 66 -3.06 -0.23 -15.72
C LEU A 66 -4.23 0.72 -15.44
N ALA A 67 -5.46 0.25 -15.59
CA ALA A 67 -6.63 1.07 -15.30
C ALA A 67 -6.77 1.33 -13.79
N LEU A 68 -7.44 2.42 -13.43
CA LEU A 68 -7.76 2.72 -12.02
C LEU A 68 -8.63 1.62 -11.40
N GLU A 69 -9.51 1.02 -12.20
CA GLU A 69 -10.33 -0.14 -11.82
C GLU A 69 -9.47 -1.36 -11.50
N ASP A 70 -8.42 -1.62 -12.28
CA ASP A 70 -7.47 -2.70 -11.99
C ASP A 70 -6.74 -2.44 -10.67
N LYS A 71 -6.35 -1.18 -10.40
CA LYS A 71 -5.73 -0.79 -9.14
C LYS A 71 -6.70 -0.96 -7.96
N ALA A 72 -7.95 -0.53 -8.11
CA ALA A 72 -8.98 -0.68 -7.09
C ALA A 72 -9.25 -2.16 -6.78
N ARG A 73 -9.32 -3.01 -7.83
CA ARG A 73 -9.44 -4.47 -7.66
C ARG A 73 -8.24 -5.05 -6.92
N ILE A 74 -7.01 -4.68 -7.29
CA ILE A 74 -5.78 -5.14 -6.62
C ILE A 74 -5.73 -4.72 -5.15
N ILE A 75 -6.11 -3.47 -4.85
CA ILE A 75 -6.14 -2.96 -3.46
C ILE A 75 -7.25 -3.67 -2.67
N ASN A 76 -8.43 -3.83 -3.24
CA ASN A 76 -9.55 -4.52 -2.58
C ASN A 76 -9.22 -5.99 -2.30
N GLU A 77 -8.58 -6.70 -3.23
CA GLU A 77 -8.10 -8.07 -3.02
C GLU A 77 -6.99 -8.17 -1.96
N LYS A 78 -6.15 -7.14 -1.82
CA LYS A 78 -5.13 -7.06 -0.76
C LYS A 78 -5.77 -6.77 0.60
N LEU A 79 -6.71 -5.83 0.68
CA LEU A 79 -7.45 -5.49 1.90
C LEU A 79 -8.33 -6.64 2.39
N ALA A 80 -9.07 -7.29 1.50
CA ALA A 80 -9.89 -8.46 1.82
C ALA A 80 -9.05 -9.61 2.40
N ARG A 81 -7.79 -9.75 1.96
CA ARG A 81 -6.86 -10.73 2.52
C ARG A 81 -6.27 -10.31 3.87
N CYS A 82 -5.98 -9.03 4.11
CA CYS A 82 -5.58 -8.57 5.44
C CYS A 82 -6.67 -8.87 6.48
N ILE A 83 -7.95 -8.65 6.12
CA ILE A 83 -9.08 -8.93 7.00
C ILE A 83 -9.23 -10.44 7.31
N LEU A 84 -8.83 -11.32 6.38
CA LEU A 84 -8.85 -12.78 6.60
C LEU A 84 -7.64 -13.26 7.42
N VAL A 85 -6.47 -12.65 7.28
CA VAL A 85 -5.29 -12.99 8.08
C VAL A 85 -5.44 -12.55 9.55
N ASP A 86 -6.18 -11.47 9.82
CA ASP A 86 -6.51 -11.04 11.19
C ASP A 86 -7.57 -11.94 11.86
N MET A 87 -8.31 -12.77 11.11
CA MET A 87 -9.25 -13.72 11.72
C MET A 87 -8.58 -15.00 12.22
N ASP A 88 -7.43 -15.40 11.68
CA ASP A 88 -6.67 -16.57 12.15
C ASP A 88 -5.75 -16.26 13.36
N ILE A 89 -5.67 -14.99 13.79
CA ILE A 89 -4.99 -14.57 15.04
C ILE A 89 -6.00 -14.39 16.19
N LYS A 90 -7.25 -14.85 16.05
CA LYS A 90 -8.25 -14.83 17.14
C LYS A 90 -8.23 -16.08 18.04
N ASN A 91 -7.05 -16.63 18.30
CA ASN A 91 -6.90 -17.67 19.33
C ASN A 91 -5.91 -17.31 20.44
N SER A 92 -5.57 -16.03 20.62
CA SER A 92 -4.77 -15.59 21.75
C SER A 92 -5.44 -14.44 22.50
N THR A 93 -6.06 -14.81 23.63
CA THR A 93 -6.32 -13.99 24.83
C THR A 93 -7.19 -12.74 24.66
N ASP A 94 -8.49 -13.01 24.62
CA ASP A 94 -9.60 -12.04 24.65
C ASP A 94 -9.98 -11.71 26.11
N ASP A 95 -9.03 -11.36 26.98
CA ASP A 95 -9.27 -11.14 28.43
C ASP A 95 -8.84 -9.77 28.99
N GLU A 96 -8.19 -8.88 28.22
CA GLU A 96 -7.68 -7.61 28.78
C GLU A 96 -8.38 -6.32 28.27
N VAL A 97 -9.31 -6.40 27.32
CA VAL A 97 -9.92 -5.19 26.72
C VAL A 97 -11.25 -4.79 27.35
N LEU A 98 -11.77 -5.58 28.31
CA LEU A 98 -13.06 -5.30 28.95
C LEU A 98 -12.97 -4.42 30.21
N ASP A 99 -11.78 -4.16 30.77
CA ASP A 99 -11.68 -3.42 32.03
C ASP A 99 -11.67 -1.89 31.87
N ASP A 100 -11.16 -1.39 30.75
CA ASP A 100 -11.06 0.06 30.51
C ASP A 100 -12.38 0.72 30.07
N PHE A 101 -13.34 -0.04 29.53
CA PHE A 101 -14.69 0.48 29.23
C PHE A 101 -15.53 0.69 30.49
N SER A 102 -15.20 0.00 31.59
CA SER A 102 -15.87 0.12 32.90
C SER A 102 -15.59 1.46 33.59
N LYS A 103 -14.41 2.06 33.34
CA LYS A 103 -14.01 3.32 33.99
C LYS A 103 -14.74 4.55 33.44
N ILE A 104 -15.15 4.54 32.17
CA ILE A 104 -15.85 5.68 31.56
C ILE A 104 -17.30 5.82 32.10
N LYS A 105 -17.91 4.72 32.56
CA LYS A 105 -19.27 4.70 33.12
C LYS A 105 -19.33 4.83 34.65
N SER A 106 -18.20 4.83 35.35
CA SER A 106 -18.16 4.91 36.82
C SER A 106 -17.58 6.25 37.31
N GLY A 107 -18.32 7.34 37.10
CA GLY A 107 -18.49 8.36 38.14
C GLY A 107 -17.33 9.29 38.52
N GLU A 108 -16.24 9.40 37.76
CA GLU A 108 -15.16 10.35 38.10
C GLU A 108 -15.35 11.75 37.51
N ALA A 109 -16.10 11.90 36.41
CA ALA A 109 -16.44 13.21 35.85
C ALA A 109 -17.42 14.02 36.73
N SER A 110 -18.22 13.36 37.58
CA SER A 110 -19.20 14.03 38.44
C SER A 110 -18.60 14.67 39.70
N ARG A 111 -17.37 14.32 40.10
CA ARG A 111 -16.78 14.85 41.36
C ARG A 111 -16.11 16.23 41.22
N MET A 112 -15.84 16.72 40.02
CA MET A 112 -15.22 18.04 39.83
C MET A 112 -16.21 19.21 39.78
N ALA A 113 -17.51 18.96 39.59
CA ALA A 113 -18.52 20.02 39.51
C ALA A 113 -18.99 20.57 40.87
N GLN A 114 -18.62 19.95 42.00
CA GLN A 114 -19.11 20.34 43.34
C GLN A 114 -18.13 21.17 44.20
N LYS A 115 -16.97 21.57 43.70
CA LYS A 115 -16.04 22.43 44.45
C LYS A 115 -16.13 23.93 44.12
N ASN A 116 -17.25 24.38 43.55
CA ASN A 116 -17.46 25.81 43.30
C ASN A 116 -18.91 26.27 43.53
N SER A 117 -19.48 25.88 44.67
CA SER A 117 -20.62 26.61 45.30
C SER A 117 -20.76 26.12 46.74
N GLY A 118 -20.34 26.96 47.69
CA GLY A 118 -20.36 26.69 49.13
C GLY A 118 -19.26 27.47 49.83
#